data_AF-A0A9P3PLJ6-F1
#
_entry.id   AF-A0A9P3PLJ6-F1
#
_cell.length_a   1.000
_cell.length_b   1.000
_cell.length_c   1.000
_cell.angle_alpha   90.00
_cell.angle_beta   90.00
_cell.angle_gamma   90.00
#
_symmetry.space_group_name_H-M   'P 1'
#
loop_
_entity.id
_entity.type
_entity.pdbx_description
1 polymer ?
#
loop_
_entity_poly.entity_id
_entity_poly.type
_entity_poly.pdbx_seq_one_letter_code
_entity_poly.pdbx_strand_id
1 'polypeptide(L)'
;MFPTLSPQPSAAVENPRSVYGGASSTLNFINRLDAESAKIYWIDFSGNRVLRATIAPGNAIRLETYVGHPWEVVVSRKDETRTVIYYPTFPEANAILDKALFPILTLPAIRPSDAPNLLSTQGGTSTAIEFENRLNVAVKVFWVNFFGKRALFATVPPGRSCRQLTFVGHPWAVSTETEKEPFVVFFPAPHEGTAVIDDSLLHEGNS
;
A
#
# COMPACT_ATOMS: atom_id res chain seq x y z
N MET A 1 22.91 -13.97 3.84
CA MET A 1 21.76 -13.08 3.54
C MET A 1 21.35 -12.46 4.86
N PHE A 2 21.27 -11.13 4.96
CA PHE A 2 20.86 -10.48 6.22
C PHE A 2 19.37 -10.69 6.48
N PRO A 3 18.93 -10.87 7.73
CA PRO A 3 17.52 -10.98 8.07
C PRO A 3 16.78 -9.70 7.69
N THR A 4 15.52 -9.83 7.26
CA THR A 4 14.63 -8.68 7.03
C THR A 4 13.82 -8.42 8.29
N LEU A 5 13.83 -7.16 8.75
CA LEU A 5 13.03 -6.75 9.89
C LEU A 5 11.58 -6.48 9.50
N SER A 6 10.66 -6.88 10.37
CA SER A 6 9.28 -6.42 10.33
C SER A 6 9.18 -5.09 11.07
N PRO A 7 8.73 -4.00 10.44
CA PRO A 7 8.54 -2.76 11.16
C PRO A 7 7.25 -2.77 11.99
N GLN A 8 7.18 -1.86 12.95
CA GLN A 8 5.98 -1.58 13.72
C GLN A 8 5.32 -0.30 13.19
N PRO A 9 3.98 -0.23 13.10
CA PRO A 9 3.30 1.03 12.81
C PRO A 9 3.66 2.07 13.86
N SER A 10 4.07 3.28 13.46
CA SER A 10 4.47 4.32 14.41
C SER A 10 3.37 4.67 15.42
N ALA A 11 2.10 4.60 15.00
CA ALA A 11 0.94 4.82 15.87
C ALA A 11 0.78 3.75 16.98
N ALA A 12 1.38 2.56 16.81
CA ALA A 12 1.36 1.48 17.80
C ALA A 12 2.56 1.53 18.77
N VAL A 13 3.49 2.46 18.57
CA VAL A 13 4.71 2.58 19.37
C VAL A 13 4.64 3.83 20.23
N GLU A 14 4.46 3.64 21.53
CA GLU A 14 4.42 4.76 22.48
C GLU A 14 5.83 5.29 22.79
N ASN A 15 6.03 6.60 22.55
CA ASN A 15 7.24 7.34 22.93
C ASN A 15 8.57 6.65 22.54
N PRO A 16 8.78 6.31 21.25
CA PRO A 16 10.03 5.72 20.79
C PRO A 16 11.20 6.66 21.12
N ARG A 17 12.27 6.11 21.70
CA ARG A 17 13.53 6.82 21.94
C ARG A 17 14.69 5.85 22.02
N SER A 18 15.89 6.33 21.71
CA SER A 18 17.11 5.53 21.83
C SER A 18 17.46 5.23 23.29
N VAL A 19 18.07 4.06 23.51
CA VAL A 19 18.62 3.63 24.81
C VAL A 19 20.11 3.32 24.71
N TYR A 20 20.83 3.53 25.81
CA TYR A 20 22.26 3.22 25.89
C TYR A 20 22.50 1.71 26.09
N GLY A 21 23.72 1.27 25.79
CA GLY A 21 24.20 -0.09 26.12
C GLY A 21 23.86 -1.17 25.10
N GLY A 22 23.27 -0.81 23.96
CA GLY A 22 23.02 -1.72 22.85
C GLY A 22 24.29 -2.15 22.10
N ALA A 23 24.28 -3.36 21.56
CA ALA A 23 25.34 -3.82 20.66
C ALA A 23 25.37 -2.98 19.37
N SER A 24 26.56 -2.70 18.84
CA SER A 24 26.71 -2.09 17.52
C SER A 24 26.08 -2.99 16.45
N SER A 25 25.35 -2.36 15.53
CA SER A 25 24.64 -3.03 14.45
C SER A 25 24.60 -2.14 13.20
N THR A 26 23.98 -2.61 12.14
CA THR A 26 23.81 -1.88 10.89
C THR A 26 22.44 -2.20 10.31
N LEU A 27 21.78 -1.19 9.75
CA LEU A 27 20.57 -1.35 8.96
C LEU A 27 20.84 -1.01 7.50
N ASN A 28 20.44 -1.94 6.62
CA ASN A 28 20.36 -1.70 5.18
C ASN A 28 18.93 -1.30 4.84
N PHE A 29 18.69 0.00 4.64
CA PHE A 29 17.41 0.49 4.14
C PHE A 29 17.38 0.39 2.63
N ILE A 30 16.41 -0.34 2.09
CA ILE A 30 16.28 -0.59 0.65
C ILE A 30 14.92 -0.08 0.20
N ASN A 31 14.89 1.00 -0.59
CA ASN A 31 13.65 1.53 -1.14
C ASN A 31 13.27 0.81 -2.44
N ARG A 32 12.29 -0.08 -2.36
CA ARG A 32 11.68 -0.82 -3.48
C ARG A 32 10.31 -0.28 -3.88
N LEU A 33 9.96 0.93 -3.45
CA LEU A 33 8.76 1.63 -3.92
C LEU A 33 8.97 2.10 -5.37
N ASP A 34 7.87 2.29 -6.09
CA ASP A 34 7.93 2.65 -7.51
C ASP A 34 8.16 4.15 -7.72
N ALA A 35 7.63 5.00 -6.81
CA ALA A 35 7.59 6.45 -7.04
C ALA A 35 7.99 7.29 -5.82
N GLU A 36 7.79 6.79 -4.60
CA GLU A 36 7.93 7.59 -3.40
C GLU A 36 9.35 7.52 -2.81
N SER A 37 9.89 8.69 -2.47
CA SER A 37 11.12 8.77 -1.68
C SER A 37 10.84 8.52 -0.21
N ALA A 38 11.76 7.83 0.47
CA ALA A 38 11.66 7.54 1.89
C ALA A 38 12.63 8.38 2.71
N LYS A 39 12.11 9.11 3.70
CA LYS A 39 12.92 9.80 4.71
C LYS A 39 13.20 8.86 5.87
N ILE A 40 14.48 8.73 6.22
CA ILE A 40 14.97 7.83 7.26
C ILE A 40 15.44 8.67 8.43
N TYR A 41 14.73 8.54 9.55
CA TYR A 41 15.01 9.25 10.79
C TYR A 41 15.56 8.29 11.83
N TRP A 42 16.66 8.68 12.48
CA TRP A 42 17.01 8.12 13.76
C TRP A 42 16.21 8.83 14.84
N ILE A 43 15.62 8.10 15.77
CA ILE A 43 14.95 8.68 16.92
C ILE A 43 15.94 8.78 18.07
N ASP A 44 16.31 10.01 18.44
CA ASP A 44 17.36 10.26 19.43
C ASP A 44 16.96 9.84 20.86
N PHE A 45 17.86 10.05 21.82
CA PHE A 45 17.64 9.70 23.23
C PHE A 45 16.50 10.50 23.89
N SER A 46 16.14 11.65 23.33
CA SER A 46 15.03 12.49 23.77
C SER A 46 13.73 12.19 23.03
N GLY A 47 13.75 11.28 22.04
CA GLY A 47 12.60 10.95 21.21
C GLY A 47 12.42 11.85 19.99
N ASN A 48 13.38 12.73 19.68
CA ASN A 48 13.30 13.60 18.52
C ASN A 48 13.74 12.88 17.24
N ARG A 49 13.11 13.25 16.12
CA ARG A 49 13.49 12.80 14.79
C ARG A 49 14.75 13.51 14.31
N VAL A 50 15.81 12.75 14.03
CA VAL A 50 17.03 13.22 13.38
C VAL A 50 17.10 12.64 11.98
N LEU A 51 16.91 13.46 10.93
CA LEU A 51 16.96 12.99 9.54
C LEU A 51 18.37 12.53 9.20
N ARG A 52 18.51 11.29 8.74
CA ARG A 52 19.80 10.71 8.34
C ARG A 52 19.93 10.54 6.84
N ALA A 53 18.82 10.26 6.15
CA ALA A 53 18.83 10.09 4.70
C ALA A 53 17.45 10.34 4.08
N THR A 54 17.44 10.66 2.79
CA THR A 54 16.27 10.52 1.92
C THR A 54 16.67 9.57 0.78
N ILE A 55 15.94 8.47 0.62
CA ILE A 55 16.23 7.42 -0.35
C ILE A 55 15.21 7.50 -1.49
N ALA A 56 15.68 7.77 -2.71
CA ALA A 56 14.82 7.73 -3.89
C ALA A 56 14.38 6.28 -4.23
N PRO A 57 13.28 6.10 -4.98
CA PRO A 57 12.85 4.79 -5.51
C PRO A 57 13.99 3.98 -6.13
N GLY A 58 14.04 2.68 -5.85
CA GLY A 58 15.04 1.75 -6.37
C GLY A 58 16.43 1.83 -5.71
N ASN A 59 16.67 2.80 -4.82
CA ASN A 59 17.97 2.98 -4.16
C ASN A 59 18.02 2.36 -2.76
N ALA A 60 19.22 2.24 -2.21
CA ALA A 60 19.46 1.74 -0.86
C ALA A 60 20.54 2.54 -0.14
N ILE A 61 20.52 2.53 1.19
CA ILE A 61 21.57 3.08 2.04
C ILE A 61 21.84 2.16 3.23
N ARG A 62 23.11 2.05 3.62
CA ARG A 62 23.58 1.29 4.77
C ARG A 62 23.98 2.26 5.89
N LEU A 63 23.36 2.14 7.06
CA LEU A 63 23.57 3.02 8.20
C LEU A 63 23.99 2.22 9.44
N GLU A 64 25.12 2.61 10.03
CA GLU A 64 25.56 2.10 11.32
C GLU A 64 24.64 2.62 12.44
N THR A 65 24.37 1.75 13.42
CA THR A 65 23.45 2.02 14.52
C THR A 65 23.76 1.10 15.71
N TYR A 66 22.90 1.10 16.72
CA TYR A 66 22.93 0.21 17.87
C TYR A 66 21.58 -0.48 18.05
N VAL A 67 21.60 -1.68 18.62
CA VAL A 67 20.39 -2.34 19.14
C VAL A 67 19.74 -1.41 20.18
N GLY A 68 18.42 -1.23 20.10
CA GLY A 68 17.70 -0.29 20.98
C GLY A 68 17.61 1.16 20.47
N HIS A 69 18.20 1.47 19.30
CA HIS A 69 17.93 2.74 18.61
C HIS A 69 16.73 2.58 17.66
N PRO A 70 15.60 3.28 17.87
CA PRO A 70 14.48 3.24 16.93
C PRO A 70 14.83 4.02 15.66
N TRP A 71 14.43 3.47 14.51
CA TRP A 71 14.54 4.11 13.22
C TRP A 71 13.18 4.28 12.60
N GLU A 72 12.77 5.53 12.41
CA GLU A 72 11.49 5.85 11.82
C GLU A 72 11.66 6.13 10.32
N VAL A 73 10.80 5.49 9.52
CA VAL A 73 10.74 5.70 8.08
C VAL A 73 9.43 6.42 7.76
N VAL A 74 9.56 7.55 7.08
CA VAL A 74 8.44 8.38 6.62
C VAL A 74 8.43 8.41 5.11
N VAL A 75 7.29 8.11 4.52
CA VAL A 75 7.06 8.21 3.08
C VAL A 75 5.72 8.89 2.88
N SER A 76 5.69 9.83 1.94
CA SER A 76 4.51 10.63 1.64
C SER A 76 4.12 10.46 0.18
N ARG A 77 2.81 10.28 -0.06
CA ARG A 77 2.19 10.18 -1.38
C ARG A 77 0.97 11.10 -1.41
N LYS A 78 1.06 12.20 -2.16
CA LYS A 78 0.04 13.26 -2.18
C LYS A 78 -0.31 13.70 -0.74
N ASP A 79 -1.53 13.43 -0.28
CA ASP A 79 -2.06 13.84 1.02
C ASP A 79 -1.92 12.74 2.10
N GLU A 80 -1.36 11.58 1.75
CA GLU A 80 -1.16 10.47 2.68
C GLU A 80 0.31 10.38 3.10
N THR A 81 0.57 10.24 4.40
CA THR A 81 1.90 9.97 4.94
C THR A 81 1.84 8.71 5.79
N ARG A 82 2.74 7.75 5.51
CA ARG A 82 2.93 6.57 6.36
C ARG A 82 4.24 6.66 7.10
N THR A 83 4.18 6.19 8.32
CA THR A 83 5.28 6.20 9.27
C THR A 83 5.38 4.84 9.94
N VAL A 84 6.53 4.21 9.82
CA VAL A 84 6.83 2.91 10.45
C VAL A 84 8.15 2.97 11.20
N ILE A 85 8.32 2.13 12.21
CA ILE A 85 9.51 2.11 13.07
C ILE A 85 10.19 0.75 12.97
N TYR A 86 11.50 0.77 12.77
CA TYR A 86 12.39 -0.37 12.81
C TYR A 86 13.22 -0.36 14.08
N TYR A 87 13.39 -1.54 14.66
CA TYR A 87 14.31 -1.77 15.77
C TYR A 87 15.46 -2.66 15.30
N PRO A 88 16.69 -2.14 15.21
CA PRO A 88 17.86 -2.91 14.81
C PRO A 88 18.04 -4.14 15.71
N THR A 89 18.29 -5.28 15.09
CA THR A 89 18.74 -6.51 15.76
C THR A 89 20.25 -6.62 15.71
N PHE A 90 20.82 -7.59 16.41
CA PHE A 90 22.18 -8.04 16.18
C PHE A 90 22.15 -9.46 15.59
N PRO A 91 22.90 -9.75 14.51
CA PRO A 91 23.75 -8.84 13.74
C PRO A 91 22.94 -7.98 12.74
N GLU A 92 23.65 -7.32 11.81
CA GLU A 92 23.13 -6.49 10.72
C GLU A 92 21.88 -7.05 10.03
N ALA A 93 20.93 -6.17 9.70
CA ALA A 93 19.63 -6.53 9.14
C ALA A 93 19.19 -5.59 8.00
N ASN A 94 18.21 -6.04 7.22
CA ASN A 94 17.57 -5.27 6.16
C ASN A 94 16.25 -4.65 6.64
N ALA A 95 16.04 -3.39 6.27
CA ALA A 95 14.76 -2.70 6.32
C ALA A 95 14.29 -2.48 4.87
N ILE A 96 13.49 -3.41 4.36
CA ILE A 96 13.01 -3.36 2.98
C ILE A 96 11.73 -2.54 2.93
N LEU A 97 11.78 -1.41 2.23
CA LEU A 97 10.63 -0.54 1.97
C LEU A 97 10.00 -0.96 0.65
N ASP A 98 8.98 -1.81 0.73
CA ASP A 98 8.24 -2.25 -0.43
C ASP A 98 6.74 -1.97 -0.26
N LYS A 99 5.98 -2.37 -1.27
CA LYS A 99 4.52 -2.25 -1.29
C LYS A 99 3.84 -3.05 -0.16
N ALA A 100 4.54 -3.86 0.63
CA ALA A 100 3.96 -4.50 1.81
C ALA A 100 4.07 -3.61 3.07
N LEU A 101 5.05 -2.68 3.14
CA LEU A 101 5.09 -1.65 4.18
C LEU A 101 4.10 -0.52 3.96
N PHE A 102 3.83 -0.28 2.68
CA PHE A 102 2.74 0.53 2.20
C PHE A 102 1.72 -0.45 1.67
N PRO A 103 0.96 -1.15 2.54
CA PRO A 103 -0.32 -1.59 2.04
C PRO A 103 -1.08 -0.28 1.77
N ILE A 104 -0.90 0.28 0.57
CA ILE A 104 -1.99 0.21 -0.39
C ILE A 104 -2.78 -1.02 0.02
N LEU A 105 -3.86 -0.84 0.77
CA LEU A 105 -4.74 -1.97 0.97
C LEU A 105 -5.20 -2.31 -0.43
N THR A 106 -4.52 -3.31 -1.01
CA THR A 106 -4.98 -3.95 -2.21
C THR A 106 -6.37 -4.39 -1.82
N LEU A 107 -7.35 -3.73 -2.41
CA LEU A 107 -8.72 -4.03 -2.09
C LEU A 107 -8.93 -5.48 -2.49
N PRO A 108 -9.58 -6.29 -1.63
CA PRO A 108 -9.85 -7.67 -1.97
C PRO A 108 -10.54 -7.73 -3.34
N ALA A 109 -9.96 -8.51 -4.24
CA ALA A 109 -10.60 -8.86 -5.50
C ALA A 109 -11.67 -9.91 -5.19
N ILE A 110 -12.93 -9.53 -5.38
CA ILE A 110 -14.06 -10.44 -5.13
C ILE A 110 -14.63 -10.85 -6.48
N ARG A 111 -14.84 -12.16 -6.68
CA ARG A 111 -15.54 -12.63 -7.87
C ARG A 111 -16.97 -12.11 -7.86
N PRO A 112 -17.54 -11.71 -9.00
CA PRO A 112 -18.93 -11.28 -9.05
C PRO A 112 -19.92 -12.30 -8.49
N SER A 113 -19.64 -13.61 -8.61
CA SER A 113 -20.44 -14.70 -8.03
C SER A 113 -20.45 -14.71 -6.51
N ASP A 114 -19.37 -14.22 -5.88
CA ASP A 114 -19.13 -14.30 -4.44
C ASP A 114 -19.53 -13.00 -3.72
N ALA A 115 -19.98 -11.99 -4.49
CA ALA A 115 -20.47 -10.73 -3.99
C ALA A 115 -22.01 -10.68 -4.06
N PRO A 116 -22.74 -11.18 -3.04
CA PRO A 116 -24.19 -11.05 -3.01
C PRO A 116 -24.59 -9.57 -2.85
N ASN A 117 -25.69 -9.17 -3.47
CA ASN A 117 -26.28 -7.81 -3.35
C ASN A 117 -25.32 -6.68 -3.77
N LEU A 118 -24.73 -6.77 -4.97
CA LEU A 118 -23.93 -5.71 -5.59
C LEU A 118 -24.77 -4.46 -5.87
N LEU A 119 -24.92 -3.60 -4.88
CA LEU A 119 -25.51 -2.27 -4.99
C LEU A 119 -24.85 -1.33 -4.00
N SER A 120 -24.81 -0.04 -4.33
CA SER A 120 -24.29 0.97 -3.40
C SER A 120 -25.23 1.18 -2.22
N THR A 121 -24.67 1.41 -1.03
CA THR A 121 -25.40 1.86 0.16
C THR A 121 -25.27 3.35 0.35
N GLN A 122 -26.31 4.01 0.89
CA GLN A 122 -26.20 5.42 1.27
C GLN A 122 -25.37 5.59 2.54
N GLY A 123 -24.67 6.72 2.64
CA GLY A 123 -23.73 6.97 3.73
C GLY A 123 -22.36 6.36 3.48
N GLY A 124 -21.52 6.34 4.51
CA GLY A 124 -20.15 5.85 4.43
C GLY A 124 -19.10 6.96 4.34
N THR A 125 -17.90 6.66 4.82
CA THR A 125 -16.78 7.61 4.83
C THR A 125 -16.31 7.88 3.40
N SER A 126 -16.08 9.16 3.08
CA SER A 126 -15.42 9.55 1.83
C SER A 126 -14.00 8.99 1.79
N THR A 127 -13.64 8.35 0.68
CA THR A 127 -12.36 7.66 0.48
C THR A 127 -11.98 7.72 -1.00
N ALA A 128 -10.87 7.09 -1.37
CA ALA A 128 -10.48 6.93 -2.77
C ALA A 128 -10.07 5.50 -3.11
N ILE A 129 -10.32 5.09 -4.35
CA ILE A 129 -9.75 3.89 -4.95
C ILE A 129 -8.82 4.31 -6.07
N GLU A 130 -7.63 3.72 -6.12
CA GLU A 130 -6.79 3.72 -7.32
C GLU A 130 -6.94 2.40 -8.05
N PHE A 131 -7.41 2.43 -9.30
CA PHE A 131 -7.42 1.25 -10.16
C PHE A 131 -6.09 1.18 -10.89
N GLU A 132 -5.37 0.08 -10.74
CA GLU A 132 -4.08 -0.17 -11.41
C GLU A 132 -4.28 -1.31 -12.41
N ASN A 133 -4.32 -0.97 -13.70
CA ASN A 133 -4.43 -1.95 -14.77
C ASN A 133 -3.04 -2.49 -15.12
N ARG A 134 -2.74 -3.72 -14.69
CA ARG A 134 -1.51 -4.45 -15.02
C ARG A 134 -1.70 -5.41 -16.20
N LEU A 135 -2.90 -5.50 -16.77
CA LEU A 135 -3.13 -6.28 -17.99
C LEU A 135 -2.49 -5.59 -19.20
N ASN A 136 -2.30 -6.37 -20.26
CA ASN A 136 -1.89 -5.89 -21.58
C ASN A 136 -3.07 -5.37 -22.43
N VAL A 137 -4.29 -5.36 -21.89
CA VAL A 137 -5.51 -4.85 -22.52
C VAL A 137 -6.14 -3.74 -21.67
N ALA A 138 -6.95 -2.87 -22.31
CA ALA A 138 -7.69 -1.85 -21.58
C ALA A 138 -8.83 -2.49 -20.75
N VAL A 139 -9.13 -1.89 -19.60
CA VAL A 139 -10.22 -2.31 -18.72
C VAL A 139 -11.22 -1.19 -18.51
N LYS A 140 -12.50 -1.55 -18.39
CA LYS A 140 -13.59 -0.64 -18.08
C LYS A 140 -13.91 -0.77 -16.60
N VAL A 141 -13.92 0.37 -15.90
CA VAL A 141 -14.21 0.48 -14.48
C VAL A 141 -15.59 1.10 -14.31
N PHE A 142 -16.47 0.40 -13.60
CA PHE A 142 -17.85 0.78 -13.38
C PHE A 142 -18.14 0.98 -11.91
N TRP A 143 -18.83 2.08 -11.58
CA TRP A 143 -19.52 2.19 -10.30
C TRP A 143 -20.82 1.40 -10.36
N VAL A 144 -21.11 0.59 -9.34
CA VAL A 144 -22.39 -0.11 -9.22
C VAL A 144 -23.32 0.73 -8.37
N ASN A 145 -24.35 1.32 -8.98
CA ASN A 145 -25.21 2.29 -8.32
C ASN A 145 -26.15 1.66 -7.27
N PHE A 146 -26.98 2.49 -6.63
CA PHE A 146 -27.94 2.08 -5.59
C PHE A 146 -29.00 1.06 -6.06
N PHE A 147 -29.16 0.88 -7.37
CA PHE A 147 -30.09 -0.08 -7.98
C PHE A 147 -29.37 -1.29 -8.60
N GLY A 148 -28.08 -1.47 -8.32
CA GLY A 148 -27.25 -2.53 -8.89
C GLY A 148 -26.90 -2.34 -10.38
N LYS A 149 -27.18 -1.16 -10.96
CA LYS A 149 -26.83 -0.87 -12.35
C LYS A 149 -25.40 -0.31 -12.43
N ARG A 150 -24.66 -0.79 -13.43
CA ARG A 150 -23.29 -0.36 -13.71
C ARG A 150 -23.29 0.98 -14.46
N ALA A 151 -22.60 1.97 -13.93
CA ALA A 151 -22.31 3.25 -14.57
C ALA A 151 -20.82 3.28 -14.93
N LEU A 152 -20.50 3.39 -16.23
CA LEU A 152 -19.11 3.46 -16.67
C LEU A 152 -18.47 4.74 -16.14
N PHE A 153 -17.35 4.60 -15.45
CA PHE A 153 -16.60 5.72 -14.93
C PHE A 153 -15.35 6.00 -15.75
N ALA A 154 -14.54 4.96 -16.01
CA ALA A 154 -13.28 5.11 -16.71
C ALA A 154 -12.97 3.89 -17.59
N THR A 155 -12.19 4.15 -18.63
CA THR A 155 -11.44 3.10 -19.33
C THR A 155 -9.96 3.32 -19.02
N VAL A 156 -9.31 2.33 -18.41
CA VAL A 156 -7.92 2.41 -17.97
C VAL A 156 -7.04 1.66 -18.97
N PRO A 157 -6.13 2.33 -19.70
CA PRO A 157 -5.25 1.67 -20.66
C PRO A 157 -4.30 0.65 -20.00
N PRO A 158 -3.69 -0.25 -20.79
CA PRO A 158 -2.68 -1.20 -20.31
C PRO A 158 -1.55 -0.50 -19.53
N GLY A 159 -1.18 -1.04 -18.37
CA GLY A 159 -0.09 -0.52 -17.54
C GLY A 159 -0.34 0.86 -16.93
N ARG A 160 -1.59 1.36 -16.96
CA ARG A 160 -1.96 2.67 -16.43
C ARG A 160 -2.83 2.55 -15.20
N SER A 161 -2.96 3.67 -14.49
CA SER A 161 -3.81 3.77 -13.30
C SER A 161 -4.77 4.95 -13.40
N CYS A 162 -5.91 4.85 -12.70
CA CYS A 162 -6.81 5.97 -12.48
C CYS A 162 -7.26 6.02 -11.02
N ARG A 163 -7.30 7.22 -10.42
CA ARG A 163 -7.81 7.43 -9.06
C ARG A 163 -9.24 7.95 -9.10
N GLN A 164 -10.08 7.40 -8.23
CA GLN A 164 -11.46 7.82 -8.02
C GLN A 164 -11.76 8.14 -6.58
N LEU A 165 -12.40 9.27 -6.33
CA LEU A 165 -13.06 9.54 -5.06
C LEU A 165 -14.38 8.76 -5.02
N THR A 166 -14.68 8.14 -3.88
CA THR A 166 -15.86 7.30 -3.68
C THR A 166 -16.21 7.27 -2.19
N PHE A 167 -17.20 6.46 -1.82
CA PHE A 167 -17.60 6.24 -0.43
C PHE A 167 -17.49 4.76 -0.07
N VAL A 168 -17.19 4.48 1.19
CA VAL A 168 -17.31 3.12 1.74
C VAL A 168 -18.74 2.61 1.49
N GLY A 169 -18.85 1.38 0.98
CA GLY A 169 -20.14 0.77 0.61
C GLY A 169 -20.55 0.96 -0.85
N HIS A 170 -19.72 1.61 -1.68
CA HIS A 170 -19.92 1.68 -3.14
C HIS A 170 -19.13 0.58 -3.86
N PRO A 171 -19.76 -0.45 -4.46
CA PRO A 171 -19.04 -1.47 -5.20
C PRO A 171 -18.51 -0.93 -6.54
N TRP A 172 -17.34 -1.42 -6.93
CA TRP A 172 -16.71 -1.09 -8.21
C TRP A 172 -16.43 -2.36 -9.00
N ALA A 173 -17.06 -2.50 -10.16
CA ALA A 173 -16.94 -3.65 -11.03
C ALA A 173 -15.99 -3.36 -12.19
N VAL A 174 -15.19 -4.35 -12.59
CA VAL A 174 -14.23 -4.22 -13.70
C VAL A 174 -14.49 -5.28 -14.75
N SER A 175 -14.56 -4.87 -16.01
CA SER A 175 -14.58 -5.77 -17.18
C SER A 175 -13.41 -5.47 -18.10
N THR A 176 -13.03 -6.43 -18.93
CA THR A 176 -12.15 -6.13 -20.07
C THR A 176 -12.91 -5.28 -21.09
N GLU A 177 -12.20 -4.71 -22.07
CA GLU A 177 -12.85 -3.93 -23.13
C GLU A 177 -13.85 -4.77 -23.96
N THR A 178 -13.53 -6.06 -24.17
CA THR A 178 -14.28 -7.01 -25.00
C THR A 178 -15.43 -7.68 -24.26
N GLU A 179 -15.34 -7.83 -22.94
CA GLU A 179 -16.36 -8.51 -22.16
C GLU A 179 -17.46 -7.55 -21.68
N LYS A 180 -18.70 -8.06 -21.70
CA LYS A 180 -19.86 -7.32 -21.20
C LYS A 180 -20.03 -7.50 -19.69
N GLU A 181 -19.64 -8.64 -19.13
CA GLU A 181 -19.76 -8.92 -17.71
C GLU A 181 -18.45 -8.61 -16.98
N PRO A 182 -18.50 -8.17 -15.70
CA PRO A 182 -17.30 -7.95 -14.94
C PRO A 182 -16.67 -9.29 -14.56
N PHE A 183 -15.34 -9.32 -14.42
CA PHE A 183 -14.61 -10.48 -13.91
C PHE A 183 -14.19 -10.30 -12.45
N VAL A 184 -14.22 -9.07 -11.93
CA VAL A 184 -13.88 -8.75 -10.54
C VAL A 184 -14.68 -7.56 -10.01
N VAL A 185 -14.89 -7.55 -8.70
CA VAL A 185 -15.45 -6.42 -7.94
C VAL A 185 -14.50 -6.04 -6.80
N PHE A 186 -14.41 -4.74 -6.54
CA PHE A 186 -13.71 -4.17 -5.40
C PHE A 186 -14.67 -3.35 -4.53
N PHE A 187 -14.43 -3.37 -3.21
CA PHE A 187 -15.12 -2.53 -2.24
C PHE A 187 -14.14 -1.53 -1.61
N PRO A 188 -14.45 -0.23 -1.59
CA PRO A 188 -13.64 0.77 -0.92
C PRO A 188 -13.54 0.52 0.59
N ALA A 189 -12.34 0.70 1.13
CA ALA A 189 -12.10 0.69 2.57
C ALA A 189 -12.26 2.12 3.17
N PRO A 190 -12.37 2.25 4.52
CA PRO A 190 -12.42 3.57 5.17
C PRO A 190 -11.20 4.47 4.95
N HIS A 191 -10.09 3.91 4.46
CA HIS A 191 -8.91 4.62 3.97
C HIS A 191 -8.72 4.36 2.47
N GLU A 192 -7.86 5.11 1.80
CA GLU A 192 -7.55 4.87 0.38
C GLU A 192 -6.98 3.46 0.17
N GLY A 193 -7.27 2.88 -1.00
CA GLY A 193 -6.78 1.54 -1.39
C GLY A 193 -6.64 1.41 -2.89
N THR A 194 -5.91 0.39 -3.35
CA THR A 194 -5.73 0.13 -4.80
C THR A 194 -6.45 -1.14 -5.19
N ALA A 195 -7.21 -1.07 -6.26
CA ALA A 195 -7.72 -2.21 -6.98
C ALA A 195 -6.67 -2.63 -8.02
N VAL A 196 -5.89 -3.66 -7.71
CA VAL A 196 -4.90 -4.23 -8.65
C VAL A 196 -5.63 -5.16 -9.61
N ILE A 197 -5.47 -4.91 -10.91
CA ILE A 197 -6.12 -5.67 -11.98
C ILE A 197 -5.03 -6.35 -12.80
N ASP A 198 -4.79 -7.64 -12.56
CA ASP A 198 -3.74 -8.42 -13.23
C ASP A 198 -4.25 -9.80 -13.70
N ASP A 199 -3.38 -10.55 -14.40
CA ASP A 199 -3.75 -11.81 -15.06
C ASP A 199 -4.25 -12.89 -14.08
N SER A 200 -3.94 -12.79 -12.78
CA SER A 200 -4.45 -13.76 -11.79
C SER A 200 -5.97 -13.72 -11.67
N LEU A 201 -6.58 -12.56 -11.98
CA LEU A 201 -8.03 -12.36 -11.94
C LEU A 201 -8.76 -12.98 -13.14
N LEU A 202 -8.04 -13.36 -14.19
CA LEU A 202 -8.61 -13.93 -15.42
C LEU A 202 -8.57 -15.46 -15.44
N HIS A 203 -7.75 -16.10 -14.59
CA HIS A 203 -7.34 -17.50 -14.80
C HIS A 203 -7.73 -18.52 -13.73
N GLU A 204 -8.45 -18.16 -12.67
CA GLU A 204 -8.89 -19.18 -11.69
C GLU A 204 -10.22 -19.84 -12.07
N GLY A 205 -10.16 -20.67 -13.11
CA GLY A 205 -11.23 -21.57 -13.54
C GLY A 205 -10.67 -22.90 -14.00
N ASN A 206 -10.12 -23.69 -13.08
CA ASN A 206 -10.15 -25.17 -13.06
C ASN A 206 -9.26 -25.70 -11.93
N SER A 207 -9.88 -26.22 -10.88
CA SER A 207 -9.33 -27.29 -10.03
C SER A 207 -10.49 -28.21 -9.67
#